data_AF-A0A485ACE5-F1
#
_entry.id   AF-A0A485ACE5-F1
#
_cell.length_a   1.000
_cell.length_b   1.000
_cell.length_c   1.000
_cell.angle_alpha   90.00
_cell.angle_beta   90.00
_cell.angle_gamma   90.00
#
_symmetry.space_group_name_H-M   'P 1'
#
loop_
_entity.id
_entity.type
_entity.pdbx_description
1 polymer ?
#
loop_
_entity_poly.entity_id
_entity_poly.type
_entity_poly.pdbx_seq_one_letter_code
_entity_poly.pdbx_strand_id
1 'polypeptide(L)'
;MKVWPVKHSPLLRQPAHFISRHELQSLIEKVTHNLVNIRDDAGTFLLRLDDGRVIDTKGWAGWEWTHGVGLYGIHQYYQQTGDAAMRDIIDSWFADRFAEGATTKNVNTMAPFLTLAWRYEETGRAEYLPWLESWAEWAMHEMPRTEHGGMQHITLAEENHQQMWDDTLMMTVLPLAKIGKLLQSSAVCGRGGVSVFTSRSEPDG
;
A
#
# COMPACT_ATOMS: atom_id res chain seq x y z
N MET A 1 15.39 -0.47 -51.67
CA MET A 1 14.87 0.25 -50.49
C MET A 1 16.04 1.00 -49.84
N LYS A 2 15.91 2.30 -49.57
CA LYS A 2 16.97 3.10 -48.94
C LYS A 2 16.97 2.84 -47.42
N VAL A 3 18.12 2.54 -46.84
CA VAL A 3 18.29 2.26 -45.40
C VAL A 3 19.25 3.29 -44.80
N TRP A 4 18.89 3.87 -43.65
CA TRP A 4 19.70 4.86 -42.95
C TRP A 4 20.54 4.19 -41.84
N PRO A 5 21.87 4.38 -41.79
CA PRO A 5 22.74 3.67 -40.85
C PRO A 5 22.73 4.32 -39.46
N VAL A 6 21.91 3.84 -38.53
CA VAL A 6 21.79 4.44 -37.18
C VAL A 6 22.44 3.62 -36.05
N LYS A 7 22.73 2.33 -36.27
CA LYS A 7 23.19 1.39 -35.23
C LYS A 7 24.49 1.80 -34.51
N HIS A 8 25.35 2.56 -35.17
CA HIS A 8 26.65 2.98 -34.64
C HIS A 8 26.54 4.15 -33.65
N SER A 9 25.48 4.97 -33.72
CA SER A 9 25.35 6.17 -32.90
C SER A 9 24.63 5.85 -31.58
N PRO A 10 25.23 6.15 -30.41
CA PRO A 10 24.57 6.01 -29.12
C PRO A 10 23.29 6.86 -28.99
N LEU A 11 23.20 7.96 -29.74
CA LEU A 11 22.05 8.87 -29.71
C LEU A 11 20.90 8.41 -30.63
N LEU A 12 21.21 7.63 -31.67
CA LEU A 12 20.22 7.25 -32.70
C LEU A 12 19.80 5.79 -32.60
N ARG A 13 20.62 4.92 -32.00
CA ARG A 13 20.25 3.52 -31.82
C ARG A 13 19.09 3.40 -30.84
N GLN A 14 18.10 2.57 -31.18
CA GLN A 14 17.03 2.24 -30.24
C GLN A 14 17.61 1.61 -28.96
N PRO A 15 16.97 1.82 -27.80
CA PRO A 15 17.35 1.13 -26.57
C PRO A 15 17.34 -0.38 -26.75
N ALA A 16 18.29 -1.07 -26.13
CA ALA A 16 18.30 -2.52 -26.07
C ALA A 16 17.41 -2.97 -24.91
N HIS A 17 16.34 -3.70 -25.21
CA HIS A 17 15.45 -4.31 -24.22
C HIS A 17 15.67 -5.82 -24.21
N PHE A 18 15.94 -6.39 -23.04
CA PHE A 18 16.15 -7.85 -22.89
C PHE A 18 14.83 -8.64 -22.81
N ILE A 19 13.72 -7.95 -22.56
CA ILE A 19 12.36 -8.51 -22.48
C ILE A 19 11.41 -7.59 -23.22
N SER A 20 10.45 -8.15 -23.96
CA SER A 20 9.39 -7.35 -24.57
C SER A 20 8.37 -6.90 -23.53
N ARG A 21 7.64 -5.82 -23.83
CA ARG A 21 6.54 -5.35 -22.97
C ARG A 21 5.50 -6.46 -22.72
N HIS A 22 5.15 -7.22 -23.75
CA HIS A 22 4.14 -8.27 -23.66
C HIS A 22 4.58 -9.44 -22.75
N GLU A 23 5.85 -9.85 -22.86
CA GLU A 23 6.40 -10.88 -21.98
C GLU A 23 6.48 -10.41 -20.52
N LEU A 24 6.83 -9.14 -20.30
CA LEU A 24 6.86 -8.56 -18.95
C LEU A 24 5.46 -8.48 -18.32
N GLN A 25 4.45 -8.04 -19.09
CA GLN A 25 3.05 -8.01 -18.63
C GLN A 25 2.56 -9.42 -18.29
N SER A 26 2.83 -10.38 -19.17
CA SER A 26 2.49 -11.79 -18.92
C SER A 26 3.17 -12.35 -17.67
N LEU A 27 4.39 -11.91 -17.37
CA LEU A 27 5.11 -12.32 -16.16
C LEU A 27 4.49 -11.70 -14.91
N ILE A 28 4.13 -10.41 -14.94
CA ILE A 28 3.44 -9.73 -13.84
C ILE A 28 2.11 -10.42 -13.54
N GLU A 29 1.31 -10.71 -14.58
CA GLU A 29 0.04 -11.43 -14.44
C GLU A 29 0.20 -12.82 -13.80
N LYS A 30 1.25 -13.57 -14.17
CA LYS A 30 1.55 -14.87 -13.55
C LYS A 30 1.94 -14.74 -12.07
N VAL A 31 2.74 -13.73 -11.72
CA VAL A 31 3.14 -13.47 -10.33
C VAL A 31 1.92 -13.05 -9.51
N THR A 32 1.06 -12.17 -10.03
CA THR A 32 -0.21 -11.79 -9.38
C THR A 32 -1.12 -12.99 -9.20
N HIS A 33 -1.26 -13.83 -10.24
CA HIS A 33 -2.05 -15.06 -10.15
C HIS A 33 -1.53 -15.99 -9.06
N ASN A 34 -0.21 -16.17 -8.95
CA ASN A 34 0.38 -16.95 -7.86
C ASN A 34 0.09 -16.34 -6.50
N LEU A 35 0.32 -15.03 -6.33
CA LEU A 35 0.10 -14.29 -5.09
C LEU A 35 -1.33 -14.47 -4.55
N VAL A 36 -2.35 -14.26 -5.38
CA VAL A 36 -3.76 -14.33 -4.96
C VAL A 36 -4.27 -15.77 -4.76
N ASN A 37 -3.47 -16.77 -5.12
CA ASN A 37 -3.76 -18.19 -4.91
C ASN A 37 -2.89 -18.85 -3.83
N ILE A 38 -2.10 -18.08 -3.07
CA ILE A 38 -1.44 -18.60 -1.87
C ILE A 38 -2.52 -19.00 -0.86
N ARG A 39 -2.37 -20.18 -0.26
CA ARG A 39 -3.28 -20.79 0.72
C ARG A 39 -2.49 -21.64 1.72
N ASP A 40 -3.06 -21.83 2.90
CA ASP A 40 -2.61 -22.79 3.90
C ASP A 40 -3.75 -23.76 4.24
N ASP A 41 -4.11 -24.61 3.28
CA ASP A 41 -5.26 -25.53 3.41
C ASP A 41 -5.11 -26.52 4.58
N ALA A 42 -3.87 -26.82 4.99
CA ALA A 42 -3.57 -27.68 6.13
C ALA A 42 -3.60 -26.93 7.47
N GLY A 43 -3.66 -25.60 7.47
CA GLY A 43 -3.60 -24.76 8.67
C GLY A 43 -2.27 -24.86 9.43
N THR A 44 -1.17 -25.12 8.71
CA THR A 44 0.16 -25.35 9.30
C THR A 44 0.74 -24.08 9.93
N PHE A 45 0.38 -22.92 9.39
CA PHE A 45 0.95 -21.61 9.71
C PHE A 45 -0.06 -20.65 10.35
N LEU A 46 -1.19 -21.18 10.84
CA LEU A 46 -2.18 -20.40 11.57
C LEU A 46 -1.56 -19.80 12.83
N LEU A 47 -1.64 -18.47 12.94
CA LEU A 47 -1.25 -17.77 14.16
C LEU A 47 -2.38 -17.91 15.19
N ARG A 48 -2.03 -18.38 16.39
CA ARG A 48 -2.98 -18.59 17.48
C ARG A 48 -2.64 -17.67 18.64
N LEU A 49 -3.63 -16.92 19.09
CA LEU A 49 -3.51 -15.99 20.22
C LEU A 49 -4.31 -16.54 21.41
N ASP A 50 -3.89 -16.20 22.62
CA ASP A 50 -4.50 -16.67 23.87
C ASP A 50 -5.87 -16.04 24.17
N ASP A 51 -6.26 -15.01 23.41
CA ASP A 51 -7.61 -14.43 23.37
C ASP A 51 -8.60 -15.21 22.49
N GLY A 52 -8.17 -16.33 21.91
CA GLY A 52 -8.99 -17.22 21.09
C GLY A 52 -8.98 -16.90 19.60
N ARG A 53 -8.33 -15.82 19.15
CA ARG A 53 -8.17 -15.54 17.72
C ARG A 53 -7.26 -16.58 17.05
N VAL A 54 -7.67 -17.01 15.87
CA VAL A 54 -6.89 -17.88 14.96
C VAL A 54 -6.84 -17.20 13.61
N ILE A 55 -5.64 -16.85 13.16
CA ILE A 55 -5.43 -15.94 12.03
C ILE A 55 -4.67 -16.68 10.93
N ASP A 56 -5.26 -16.72 9.74
CA ASP A 56 -4.57 -17.16 8.53
C ASP A 56 -3.66 -16.03 8.04
N THR A 57 -2.36 -16.25 8.19
CA THR A 57 -1.31 -15.29 7.79
C THR A 57 -0.79 -15.53 6.37
N LYS A 58 -1.30 -16.56 5.67
CA LYS A 58 -0.80 -17.01 4.36
C LYS A 58 -1.81 -16.80 3.26
N GLY A 59 -3.04 -17.24 3.46
CA GLY A 59 -4.07 -17.20 2.45
C GLY A 59 -4.38 -15.79 1.99
N TRP A 60 -4.76 -15.61 0.72
CA TRP A 60 -5.24 -14.32 0.21
C TRP A 60 -6.50 -13.79 0.95
N ALA A 61 -7.21 -14.70 1.61
CA ALA A 61 -8.32 -14.37 2.51
C ALA A 61 -7.87 -13.74 3.85
N GLY A 62 -6.58 -13.64 4.12
CA GLY A 62 -6.04 -13.01 5.33
C GLY A 62 -6.02 -11.48 5.27
N TRP A 63 -5.59 -10.87 6.38
CA TRP A 63 -5.37 -9.43 6.48
C TRP A 63 -4.05 -9.15 7.21
N GLU A 64 -2.98 -9.06 6.43
CA GLU A 64 -1.62 -8.85 6.90
C GLU A 64 -0.90 -7.78 6.07
N TRP A 65 0.26 -7.30 6.53
CA TRP A 65 1.06 -6.32 5.79
C TRP A 65 1.46 -6.78 4.38
N THR A 66 1.64 -8.10 4.20
CA THR A 66 1.91 -8.74 2.89
C THR A 66 0.80 -8.45 1.88
N HIS A 67 -0.46 -8.43 2.33
CA HIS A 67 -1.60 -8.06 1.51
C HIS A 67 -1.54 -6.58 1.14
N GLY A 68 -1.17 -5.70 2.08
CA GLY A 68 -0.99 -4.28 1.81
C GLY A 68 0.03 -4.02 0.69
N VAL A 69 1.18 -4.70 0.75
CA VAL A 69 2.21 -4.62 -0.30
C VAL A 69 1.71 -5.21 -1.63
N GLY A 70 1.09 -6.39 -1.59
CA GLY A 70 0.54 -7.05 -2.77
C GLY A 70 -0.52 -6.21 -3.48
N LEU A 71 -1.50 -5.71 -2.73
CA LEU A 71 -2.54 -4.80 -3.22
C LEU A 71 -1.94 -3.54 -3.84
N TYR A 72 -0.90 -2.97 -3.22
CA TYR A 72 -0.26 -1.76 -3.76
C TYR A 72 0.49 -2.03 -5.08
N GLY A 73 1.17 -3.18 -5.21
CA GLY A 73 1.78 -3.59 -6.48
C GLY A 73 0.74 -3.79 -7.59
N ILE A 74 -0.36 -4.49 -7.29
CA ILE A 74 -1.48 -4.70 -8.21
C ILE A 74 -2.11 -3.35 -8.59
N HIS A 75 -2.25 -2.43 -7.62
CA HIS A 75 -2.79 -1.09 -7.87
C HIS A 75 -1.90 -0.27 -8.80
N GLN A 76 -0.57 -0.28 -8.61
CA GLN A 76 0.33 0.42 -9.53
C GLN A 76 0.25 -0.12 -10.95
N TYR A 77 0.15 -1.44 -11.11
CA TYR A 77 -0.03 -2.05 -12.43
C TYR A 77 -1.38 -1.65 -13.06
N TYR A 78 -2.47 -1.71 -12.29
CA TYR A 78 -3.77 -1.20 -12.71
C TYR A 78 -3.71 0.27 -13.13
N GLN A 79 -3.13 1.14 -12.32
CA GLN A 79 -3.03 2.57 -12.61
C GLN A 79 -2.25 2.85 -13.90
N GLN A 80 -1.21 2.06 -14.19
CA GLN A 80 -0.39 2.23 -15.39
C GLN A 80 -1.06 1.68 -16.67
N THR A 81 -1.90 0.65 -16.55
CA THR A 81 -2.40 -0.11 -17.72
C THR A 81 -3.89 0.02 -17.96
N GLY A 82 -4.66 0.38 -16.94
CA GLY A 82 -6.12 0.34 -16.95
C GLY A 82 -6.72 -1.07 -16.87
N ASP A 83 -5.93 -2.09 -16.52
CA ASP A 83 -6.40 -3.47 -16.48
C ASP A 83 -7.48 -3.69 -15.41
N ALA A 84 -8.73 -3.86 -15.86
CA ALA A 84 -9.88 -4.04 -14.99
C ALA A 84 -9.80 -5.32 -14.13
N ALA A 85 -9.14 -6.38 -14.58
CA ALA A 85 -9.00 -7.60 -13.77
C ALA A 85 -8.17 -7.34 -12.50
N MET A 86 -7.13 -6.51 -12.63
CA MET A 86 -6.28 -6.11 -11.50
C MET A 86 -7.02 -5.21 -10.52
N ARG A 87 -7.85 -4.30 -11.03
CA ARG A 87 -8.78 -3.51 -10.20
C ARG A 87 -9.76 -4.40 -9.45
N ASP A 88 -10.35 -5.37 -10.14
CA ASP A 88 -11.39 -6.23 -9.56
C ASP A 88 -10.84 -7.12 -8.44
N ILE A 89 -9.57 -7.55 -8.52
CA ILE A 89 -8.87 -8.22 -7.42
C ILE A 89 -8.83 -7.34 -6.17
N ILE A 90 -8.45 -6.06 -6.33
CA ILE A 90 -8.35 -5.11 -5.22
C ILE A 90 -9.73 -4.84 -4.61
N ASP A 91 -10.70 -4.51 -5.46
CA ASP A 91 -12.04 -4.13 -5.02
C ASP A 91 -12.75 -5.32 -4.32
N SER A 92 -12.54 -6.55 -4.81
CA SER A 92 -13.10 -7.76 -4.18
C SER A 92 -12.46 -8.05 -2.83
N TRP A 93 -11.13 -7.91 -2.69
CA TRP A 93 -10.45 -8.15 -1.42
C TRP A 93 -10.96 -7.21 -0.32
N PHE A 94 -11.13 -5.92 -0.61
CA PHE A 94 -11.69 -4.98 0.37
C PHE A 94 -13.15 -5.29 0.68
N ALA A 95 -13.96 -5.62 -0.32
CA ALA A 95 -15.36 -5.98 -0.11
C ALA A 95 -15.50 -7.18 0.85
N ASP A 96 -14.71 -8.25 0.62
CA ASP A 96 -14.73 -9.45 1.45
C ASP A 96 -14.27 -9.15 2.88
N ARG A 97 -13.13 -8.45 3.06
CA ARG A 97 -12.60 -8.11 4.39
C ARG A 97 -13.52 -7.17 5.18
N PHE A 98 -14.16 -6.21 4.53
CA PHE A 98 -15.11 -5.32 5.21
C PHE A 98 -16.39 -6.03 5.61
N ALA A 99 -16.83 -7.04 4.85
CA ALA A 99 -17.99 -7.86 5.20
C ALA A 99 -17.73 -8.78 6.41
N GLU A 100 -16.49 -9.27 6.56
CA GLU A 100 -16.07 -10.06 7.73
C GLU A 100 -15.91 -9.22 9.00
N GLY A 101 -15.59 -7.93 8.83
CA GLY A 101 -15.35 -6.99 9.92
C GLY A 101 -13.88 -6.64 10.09
N ALA A 102 -13.62 -5.56 10.85
CA ALA A 102 -12.27 -5.05 11.01
C ALA A 102 -11.37 -6.02 11.79
N THR A 103 -10.13 -6.19 11.33
CA THR A 103 -9.06 -6.74 12.17
C THR A 103 -8.60 -5.72 13.23
N THR A 104 -7.79 -6.17 14.19
CA THR A 104 -7.18 -5.27 15.17
C THR A 104 -6.11 -4.38 14.53
N LYS A 105 -6.12 -3.09 14.88
CA LYS A 105 -5.19 -2.10 14.34
C LYS A 105 -3.79 -2.26 14.93
N ASN A 106 -2.79 -2.35 14.08
CA ASN A 106 -1.37 -2.39 14.42
C ASN A 106 -0.54 -1.87 13.24
N VAL A 107 0.79 -1.85 13.37
CA VAL A 107 1.69 -1.30 12.34
C VAL A 107 1.53 -1.99 10.97
N ASN A 108 1.23 -3.29 10.97
CA ASN A 108 1.17 -4.14 9.78
C ASN A 108 -0.20 -4.06 9.09
N THR A 109 -1.28 -4.11 9.88
CA THR A 109 -2.65 -4.14 9.36
C THR A 109 -3.10 -2.81 8.76
N MET A 110 -2.34 -1.73 9.00
CA MET A 110 -2.50 -0.41 8.38
C MET A 110 -2.09 -0.38 6.89
N ALA A 111 -1.25 -1.31 6.42
CA ALA A 111 -0.66 -1.23 5.09
C ALA A 111 -1.68 -1.21 3.92
N PRO A 112 -2.77 -2.02 3.92
CA PRO A 112 -3.78 -1.99 2.85
C PRO A 112 -4.45 -0.63 2.66
N PHE A 113 -4.49 0.21 3.69
CA PHE A 113 -5.17 1.51 3.61
C PHE A 113 -4.49 2.50 2.66
N LEU A 114 -3.21 2.28 2.31
CA LEU A 114 -2.58 3.02 1.22
C LEU A 114 -3.33 2.82 -0.09
N THR A 115 -3.60 1.56 -0.45
CA THR A 115 -4.33 1.21 -1.67
C THR A 115 -5.79 1.62 -1.58
N LEU A 116 -6.43 1.45 -0.41
CA LEU A 116 -7.81 1.88 -0.20
C LEU A 116 -7.98 3.39 -0.45
N ALA A 117 -7.03 4.20 0.02
CA ALA A 117 -7.06 5.65 -0.18
C ALA A 117 -6.98 6.02 -1.67
N TRP A 118 -6.15 5.33 -2.46
CA TRP A 118 -6.13 5.51 -3.92
C TRP A 118 -7.44 5.08 -4.59
N ARG A 119 -8.03 3.96 -4.16
CA ARG A 119 -9.34 3.51 -4.66
C ARG A 119 -10.45 4.51 -4.31
N TYR A 120 -10.44 5.08 -3.10
CA TYR A 120 -11.40 6.11 -2.70
C TYR A 120 -11.24 7.39 -3.52
N GLU A 121 -10.01 7.86 -3.75
CA GLU A 121 -9.76 9.05 -4.58
C GLU A 121 -10.31 8.90 -6.01
N GLU A 122 -10.20 7.71 -6.59
CA GLU A 122 -10.71 7.44 -7.94
C GLU A 122 -12.23 7.24 -7.99
N THR A 123 -12.79 6.54 -7.00
CA THR A 123 -14.19 6.08 -7.07
C THR A 123 -15.18 6.94 -6.29
N GLY A 124 -14.71 7.72 -5.30
CA GLY A 124 -15.56 8.47 -4.38
C GLY A 124 -16.52 7.62 -3.55
N ARG A 125 -16.28 6.30 -3.41
CA ARG A 125 -17.17 5.39 -2.66
C ARG A 125 -17.24 5.79 -1.19
N ALA A 126 -18.38 6.34 -0.79
CA ALA A 126 -18.60 6.84 0.57
C ALA A 126 -18.42 5.76 1.65
N GLU A 127 -18.64 4.49 1.31
CA GLU A 127 -18.41 3.36 2.22
C GLU A 127 -16.96 3.21 2.69
N TYR A 128 -15.97 3.72 1.94
CA TYR A 128 -14.55 3.64 2.32
C TYR A 128 -14.14 4.73 3.30
N LEU A 129 -14.87 5.85 3.37
CA LEU A 129 -14.48 7.01 4.17
C LEU A 129 -14.38 6.70 5.67
N PRO A 130 -15.35 6.03 6.33
CA PRO A 130 -15.25 5.70 7.75
C PRO A 130 -14.05 4.80 8.09
N TRP A 131 -13.67 3.93 7.15
CA TRP A 131 -12.49 3.07 7.28
C TRP A 131 -11.20 3.90 7.24
N LEU A 132 -11.07 4.79 6.27
CA LEU A 132 -9.89 5.66 6.14
C LEU A 132 -9.74 6.60 7.34
N GLU A 133 -10.84 7.21 7.80
CA GLU A 133 -10.84 8.08 8.98
C GLU A 133 -10.49 7.32 10.26
N SER A 134 -11.16 6.19 10.53
CA SER A 134 -10.92 5.41 11.76
C SER A 134 -9.48 4.92 11.89
N TRP A 135 -8.88 4.48 10.78
CA TRP A 135 -7.51 3.96 10.80
C TRP A 135 -6.47 5.08 10.85
N ALA A 136 -6.73 6.22 10.20
CA ALA A 136 -5.85 7.39 10.31
C ALA A 136 -5.89 8.04 11.69
N GLU A 137 -7.07 8.19 12.30
CA GLU A 137 -7.23 8.72 13.65
C GLU A 137 -6.50 7.84 14.68
N TRP A 138 -6.65 6.51 14.57
CA TRP A 138 -5.89 5.58 15.40
C TRP A 138 -4.37 5.78 15.21
N ALA A 139 -3.89 5.81 13.96
CA ALA A 139 -2.47 5.96 13.68
C ALA A 139 -1.90 7.28 14.22
N MET A 140 -2.70 8.36 14.25
CA MET A 140 -2.30 9.67 14.75
C MET A 140 -2.34 9.81 16.27
N HIS A 141 -3.38 9.28 16.91
CA HIS A 141 -3.73 9.65 18.29
C HIS A 141 -3.70 8.48 19.27
N GLU A 142 -3.87 7.24 18.81
CA GLU A 142 -3.99 6.07 19.69
C GLU A 142 -2.81 5.10 19.57
N MET A 143 -2.19 5.00 18.40
CA MET A 143 -1.05 4.12 18.17
C MET A 143 0.10 4.48 19.12
N PRO A 144 0.67 3.51 19.88
CA PRO A 144 1.70 3.77 20.87
C PRO A 144 2.90 4.52 20.31
N ARG A 145 3.48 5.38 21.15
CA ARG A 145 4.65 6.19 20.83
C ARG A 145 5.84 5.82 21.70
N THR A 146 7.03 5.88 21.12
CA THR A 146 8.29 5.86 21.87
C THR A 146 8.50 7.19 22.60
N GLU A 147 9.51 7.27 23.49
CA GLU A 147 9.81 8.45 24.33
C GLU A 147 9.92 9.78 23.55
N HIS A 148 10.32 9.72 22.28
CA HIS A 148 10.49 10.89 21.42
C HIS A 148 9.37 11.07 20.38
N GLY A 149 8.22 10.42 20.60
CA GLY A 149 7.07 10.54 19.70
C GLY A 149 7.18 9.70 18.42
N GLY A 150 8.15 8.79 18.33
CA GLY A 150 8.24 7.84 17.22
C GLY A 150 7.09 6.85 17.27
N MET A 151 6.57 6.43 16.12
CA MET A 151 5.55 5.37 16.05
C MET A 151 6.18 4.05 16.49
N GLN A 152 5.69 3.47 17.59
CA GLN A 152 6.19 2.18 18.09
C GLN A 152 5.75 1.06 17.15
N HIS A 153 6.64 0.09 16.89
CA HIS A 153 6.37 -1.04 16.02
C HIS A 153 5.46 -2.11 16.69
N ILE A 154 4.26 -1.70 17.14
CA ILE A 154 3.27 -2.61 17.72
C ILE A 154 2.76 -3.58 16.65
N THR A 155 2.84 -4.88 16.90
CA THR A 155 2.33 -5.92 16.00
C THR A 155 1.08 -6.56 16.59
N LEU A 156 0.65 -7.67 15.98
CA LEU A 156 -0.52 -8.42 16.42
C LEU A 156 -0.29 -9.16 17.75
N ALA A 157 0.95 -9.62 18.00
CA ALA A 157 1.29 -10.48 19.14
C ALA A 157 2.29 -9.84 20.11
N GLU A 158 2.97 -8.76 19.71
CA GLU A 158 4.04 -8.15 20.50
C GLU A 158 3.88 -6.63 20.54
N GLU A 159 4.02 -6.05 21.74
CA GLU A 159 4.02 -4.60 21.92
C GLU A 159 5.25 -3.93 21.30
N ASN A 160 6.40 -4.62 21.33
CA ASN A 160 7.70 -4.10 20.94
C ASN A 160 8.02 -2.75 21.61
N HIS A 161 7.96 -2.76 22.95
CA HIS A 161 8.10 -1.58 23.79
C HIS A 161 9.37 -0.77 23.45
N GLN A 162 9.18 0.53 23.18
CA GLN A 162 10.23 1.50 22.79
C GLN A 162 11.00 1.16 21.51
N GLN A 163 10.48 0.28 20.64
CA GLN A 163 11.14 -0.06 19.39
C GLN A 163 10.52 0.66 18.18
N MET A 164 11.39 1.08 17.28
CA MET A 164 11.06 1.62 15.96
C MET A 164 11.80 0.83 14.90
N TRP A 165 11.08 0.30 13.92
CA TRP A 165 11.65 -0.50 12.85
C TRP A 165 11.49 0.22 11.50
N ASP A 166 12.20 -0.26 10.49
CA ASP A 166 12.31 0.35 9.17
C ASP A 166 10.98 0.31 8.39
N ASP A 167 10.31 -0.83 8.43
CA ASP A 167 9.06 -1.11 7.73
C ASP A 167 7.87 -0.27 8.20
N THR A 168 7.89 0.27 9.44
CA THR A 168 6.87 1.22 9.93
C THR A 168 6.64 2.38 8.95
N LEU A 169 7.69 2.83 8.24
CA LEU A 169 7.59 3.88 7.24
C LEU A 169 6.67 3.48 6.07
N MET A 170 6.76 2.23 5.61
CA MET A 170 5.95 1.72 4.51
C MET A 170 4.57 1.27 4.98
N MET A 171 4.50 0.55 6.10
CA MET A 171 3.28 -0.15 6.52
C MET A 171 2.27 0.78 7.20
N THR A 172 2.72 1.89 7.79
CA THR A 172 1.83 2.84 8.49
C THR A 172 2.00 4.28 8.03
N VAL A 173 3.23 4.79 7.95
CA VAL A 173 3.46 6.23 7.68
C VAL A 173 3.04 6.62 6.27
N LEU A 174 3.36 5.81 5.25
CA LEU A 174 2.94 6.09 3.88
C LEU A 174 1.41 6.03 3.68
N PRO A 175 0.67 5.01 4.16
CA PRO A 175 -0.79 5.03 4.19
C PRO A 175 -1.33 6.29 4.85
N LEU A 176 -0.83 6.63 6.04
CA LEU A 176 -1.28 7.78 6.81
C LEU A 176 -1.06 9.09 6.03
N ALA A 177 0.13 9.29 5.46
CA ALA A 177 0.43 10.48 4.65
C ALA A 177 -0.49 10.61 3.43
N LYS A 178 -0.78 9.50 2.74
CA LYS A 178 -1.72 9.50 1.61
C LYS A 178 -3.13 9.88 2.05
N ILE A 179 -3.63 9.31 3.16
CA ILE A 179 -4.96 9.64 3.71
C ILE A 179 -5.02 11.11 4.12
N GLY A 180 -4.00 11.60 4.83
CA GLY A 180 -3.93 13.01 5.24
C GLY A 180 -4.01 13.97 4.07
N LYS A 181 -3.28 13.68 2.99
CA LYS A 181 -3.32 14.48 1.75
C LYS A 181 -4.70 14.42 1.09
N LEU A 182 -5.31 13.23 1.04
CA LEU A 182 -6.60 13.00 0.39
C LEU A 182 -7.75 13.69 1.12
N LEU A 183 -7.78 13.60 2.45
CA LEU A 183 -8.84 14.18 3.28
C LEU A 183 -8.57 15.64 3.69
N GLN A 184 -7.44 16.22 3.26
CA GLN A 184 -6.98 17.55 3.66
C GLN A 184 -6.91 17.72 5.19
N SER A 185 -6.65 16.63 5.91
CA SER A 185 -6.60 16.66 7.38
C SER A 185 -5.32 17.35 7.84
N SER A 186 -5.46 18.54 8.40
CA SER A 186 -4.36 19.34 8.95
C SER A 186 -3.66 18.67 10.15
N ALA A 187 -4.35 17.75 10.83
CA ALA A 187 -3.76 16.94 11.91
C ALA A 187 -2.72 15.96 11.37
N VAL A 188 -3.00 15.34 10.21
CA VAL A 188 -2.12 14.34 9.57
C VAL A 188 -1.03 14.99 8.72
N CYS A 189 -1.34 16.09 8.02
CA CYS A 189 -0.37 16.78 7.15
C CYS A 189 0.60 17.71 7.91
N GLY A 190 0.44 17.88 9.23
CA GLY A 190 1.10 18.94 9.99
C GLY A 190 0.50 20.32 9.66
N ARG A 191 0.51 21.24 10.62
CA ARG A 191 0.14 22.65 10.38
C ARG A 191 1.23 23.30 9.51
N GLY A 192 1.09 23.12 8.21
CA GLY A 192 2.09 23.49 7.23
C GLY A 192 1.90 22.53 6.07
N GLY A 193 0.84 22.76 5.30
CA GLY A 193 0.63 22.04 4.04
C GLY A 193 1.95 21.98 3.30
N VAL A 194 2.26 20.79 2.78
CA VAL A 194 3.47 20.50 2.02
C VAL A 194 3.53 21.45 0.81
N SER A 195 4.07 22.65 1.03
CA SER A 195 4.68 23.52 0.03
C SER A 195 6.14 23.10 -0.04
N VAL A 196 6.34 21.88 -0.53
CA VAL A 196 7.62 21.46 -1.09
C VAL A 196 7.35 21.53 -2.59
N PHE A 197 8.01 22.46 -3.30
CA PHE A 197 7.83 22.81 -4.73
C PHE A 197 6.87 23.96 -5.08
N THR A 198 6.97 25.11 -4.41
CA THR A 198 6.75 26.39 -5.11
C THR A 198 7.98 27.26 -4.93
N SER A 199 8.57 27.66 -6.05
CA SER A 199 9.75 28.50 -6.18
C SER A 199 9.72 29.71 -5.25
N ARG A 200 10.77 29.91 -4.46
CA ARG A 200 11.04 31.21 -3.85
C ARG A 200 11.29 32.21 -4.98
N SER A 201 10.38 33.16 -5.16
CA SER A 201 10.71 34.46 -5.74
C SER A 201 11.58 35.21 -4.73
N GLU A 202 12.77 35.63 -5.15
CA GLU A 202 13.60 36.60 -4.42
C GLU A 202 12.82 37.91 -4.23
N PRO A 203 13.00 38.62 -3.11
CA PRO A 203 12.56 40.00 -3.01
C PRO A 203 13.66 40.93 -3.55
N ASP A 204 13.35 41.64 -4.63
CA ASP A 204 13.95 42.94 -4.91
C ASP A 204 13.48 43.94 -3.83
N GLY A 205 14.43 44.64 -3.21
CA GLY A 205 14.18 45.75 -2.28
C GLY A 205 15.20 45.88 -1.17
#